data_AF-A0A8W8HU12-F1
#
_entry.id   AF-A0A8W8HU12-F1
#
_cell.length_a   1.000
_cell.length_b   1.000
_cell.length_c   1.000
_cell.angle_alpha   90.00
_cell.angle_beta   90.00
_cell.angle_gamma   90.00
#
_symmetry.space_group_name_H-M   'P 1'
#
loop_
_entity.id
_entity.type
_entity.pdbx_description
1 polymer ?
#
loop_
_entity_poly.entity_id
_entity_poly.type
_entity_poly.pdbx_seq_one_letter_code
_entity_poly.pdbx_strand_id
1 'polypeptide(L)'
;NMDKGPATYSVVKKLRDNDMELHTDKQMYSCGSLAPKMMKGSRGGGCMDHKFRKPPEPWELADGCVHLIAELSHNQELHTTVSDLLPLLAKAASLHHYNHHVNFLETVCKQLPNIAKSLGKRYFKPHLEEFFDCIFYSITCDNALTASAASQCLNQLSAFLGPSILRGRVEQFNPRYLELLKANQFIAPL
;
A
#
# COMPACT_ATOMS: atom_id res chain seq x y z
N ASN A 1 24.03 19.42 39.00
CA ASN A 1 24.83 18.55 38.11
C ASN A 1 24.05 17.28 37.85
N MET A 2 23.34 17.19 36.72
CA MET A 2 22.69 15.95 36.28
C MET A 2 23.67 15.13 35.45
N ASP A 3 23.67 13.82 35.67
CA ASP A 3 24.55 12.88 34.98
C ASP A 3 24.19 12.81 33.48
N LYS A 4 25.19 12.65 32.60
CA LYS A 4 25.04 12.76 31.12
C LYS A 4 24.81 11.40 30.45
N GLY A 5 24.09 10.50 31.11
CA GLY A 5 23.76 9.17 30.57
C GLY A 5 22.62 9.17 29.53
N PRO A 6 22.43 8.07 28.78
CA PRO A 6 21.38 7.95 27.77
C PRO A 6 19.95 8.11 28.33
N ALA A 7 19.74 7.70 29.59
CA ALA A 7 18.44 7.75 30.26
C ALA A 7 18.08 9.14 30.82
N THR A 8 19.06 10.01 31.07
CA THR A 8 18.84 11.36 31.61
C THR A 8 18.52 12.38 30.52
N TYR A 9 18.93 12.12 29.28
CA TYR A 9 18.64 13.00 28.14
C TYR A 9 17.13 13.22 27.94
N SER A 10 16.36 12.13 27.96
CA SER A 10 14.90 12.16 27.79
C SER A 10 14.18 12.94 28.91
N VAL A 11 14.73 12.90 30.13
CA VAL A 11 14.17 13.56 31.31
C VAL A 11 14.49 15.07 31.28
N VAL A 12 15.72 15.43 30.94
CA VAL A 12 16.15 16.83 30.79
C VAL A 12 15.42 17.51 29.64
N LYS A 13 15.17 16.79 28.54
CA LYS A 13 14.35 17.27 27.42
C LYS A 13 12.92 17.60 27.89
N LYS A 14 12.23 16.65 28.54
CA LYS A 14 10.87 16.83 29.07
C LYS A 14 10.72 18.03 30.01
N LEU A 15 11.73 18.28 30.86
CA LEU A 15 11.75 19.43 31.78
C LEU A 15 11.70 20.78 31.07
N ARG A 16 12.07 20.85 29.79
CA ARG A 16 12.18 22.10 29.02
C ARG A 16 11.31 22.10 27.75
N ASP A 17 10.47 21.08 27.55
CA ASP A 17 9.62 20.99 26.35
C ASP A 17 8.60 22.15 26.28
N ASN A 18 8.21 22.74 27.41
CA ASN A 18 7.26 23.87 27.47
C ASN A 18 7.95 25.23 27.74
N ASP A 19 9.28 25.31 27.67
CA ASP A 19 10.06 26.53 27.88
C ASP A 19 9.92 27.45 26.65
N MET A 20 9.05 28.47 26.72
CA MET A 20 8.78 29.35 25.57
C MET A 20 10.03 30.08 25.08
N GLU A 21 10.97 30.45 25.95
CA GLU A 21 12.22 31.13 25.55
C GLU A 21 13.17 30.18 24.83
N LEU A 22 13.11 28.88 25.14
CA LEU A 22 13.84 27.84 24.42
C LEU A 22 13.27 27.56 23.03
N HIS A 23 11.99 27.85 22.78
CA HIS A 23 11.32 27.49 21.52
C HIS A 23 10.93 28.68 20.63
N THR A 24 11.01 29.91 21.14
CA THR A 24 10.77 31.14 20.38
C THR A 24 12.02 31.57 19.60
N ASP A 25 11.82 32.11 18.40
CA ASP A 25 12.86 32.62 17.48
C ASP A 25 14.01 31.65 17.19
N LYS A 26 13.76 30.34 17.28
CA LYS A 26 14.72 29.33 16.85
C LYS A 26 14.69 29.20 15.34
N GLN A 27 15.88 29.00 14.76
CA GLN A 27 16.01 28.71 13.34
C GLN A 27 15.25 27.41 13.02
N MET A 28 14.16 27.54 12.26
CA MET A 28 13.44 26.39 11.74
C MET A 28 14.28 25.66 10.70
N TYR A 29 14.57 24.39 10.96
CA TYR A 29 15.17 23.52 9.97
C TYR A 29 14.08 22.74 9.24
N SER A 30 13.96 22.94 7.93
CA SER A 30 13.22 22.06 7.03
C SER A 30 14.09 20.82 6.72
N CYS A 31 13.52 19.68 6.28
CA CYS A 31 14.31 18.52 5.78
C CYS A 31 15.41 18.99 4.83
N GLY A 32 15.07 19.97 3.97
CA GLY A 32 15.99 20.54 3.00
C GLY A 32 17.13 21.39 3.57
N SER A 33 17.01 21.98 4.77
CA SER A 33 18.05 22.86 5.33
C SER A 33 19.06 22.13 6.23
N LEU A 34 18.79 20.88 6.63
CA LEU A 34 19.76 20.00 7.29
C LEU A 34 20.61 19.21 6.29
N ALA A 35 20.09 18.91 5.11
CA ALA A 35 20.79 18.15 4.09
C ALA A 35 22.15 18.74 3.63
N PRO A 36 22.36 20.08 3.55
CA PRO A 36 23.65 20.66 3.20
C PRO A 36 24.72 20.45 4.29
N LYS A 37 24.33 20.32 5.57
CA LYS A 37 25.28 20.14 6.68
C LYS A 37 25.84 18.71 6.75
N MET A 38 25.18 17.74 6.11
CA MET A 38 25.63 16.35 6.07
C MET A 38 26.67 16.07 4.96
N MET A 39 26.88 17.00 4.01
CA MET A 39 27.89 16.87 2.97
C MET A 39 28.68 18.16 2.77
N LYS A 40 29.63 18.42 3.67
CA LYS A 40 30.62 19.48 3.49
C LYS A 40 31.62 19.06 2.39
N GLY A 41 31.30 19.33 1.11
CA GLY A 41 32.28 19.26 0.01
C GLY A 41 31.93 18.40 -1.21
N SER A 42 30.73 17.86 -1.34
CA SER A 42 30.31 17.12 -2.55
C SER A 42 29.08 17.75 -3.18
N ARG A 43 29.06 17.90 -4.52
CA ARG A 43 27.98 18.48 -5.35
C ARG A 43 26.67 17.65 -5.37
N GLY A 44 26.26 17.11 -4.24
CA GLY A 44 25.03 16.35 -4.08
C GLY A 44 24.74 16.25 -2.60
N GLY A 45 23.86 17.11 -2.10
CA GLY A 45 23.46 17.20 -0.71
C GLY A 45 22.01 17.65 -0.68
N GLY A 46 21.11 16.71 -0.39
CA GLY A 46 19.66 16.86 -0.37
C GLY A 46 19.03 15.59 0.20
N CYS A 47 17.78 15.64 0.66
CA CYS A 47 17.02 14.43 1.09
C CYS A 47 16.87 13.39 -0.07
N MET A 48 17.42 13.66 -1.27
CA MET A 48 17.40 12.83 -2.49
C MET A 48 18.80 12.39 -2.96
N ASP A 49 19.86 12.49 -2.14
CA ASP A 49 21.19 12.02 -2.55
C ASP A 49 21.20 10.47 -2.69
N HIS A 50 21.13 10.00 -3.94
CA HIS A 50 21.00 8.59 -4.32
C HIS A 50 22.31 7.78 -4.21
N LYS A 51 23.34 8.31 -3.53
CA LYS A 51 24.65 7.66 -3.38
C LYS A 51 24.63 6.47 -2.45
N PHE A 52 23.65 6.39 -1.56
CA PHE A 52 23.42 5.24 -0.69
C PHE A 52 22.18 4.51 -1.17
N ARG A 53 22.36 3.26 -1.63
CA ARG A 53 21.26 2.36 -1.98
C ARG A 53 21.28 1.19 -1.03
N LYS A 54 20.17 0.94 -0.33
CA LYS A 54 19.97 -0.37 0.30
C LYS A 54 19.69 -1.39 -0.81
N PRO A 55 20.06 -2.67 -0.62
CA PRO A 55 19.55 -3.74 -1.46
C PRO A 55 18.01 -3.72 -1.45
N PRO A 56 17.36 -3.94 -2.61
CA PRO A 56 15.91 -3.99 -2.66
C PRO A 56 15.40 -5.17 -1.83
N GLU A 57 14.36 -4.93 -1.05
CA GLU A 57 13.67 -6.00 -0.34
C GLU A 57 12.71 -6.74 -1.30
N PRO A 58 12.42 -8.03 -1.06
CA PRO A 58 11.56 -8.81 -1.94
C PRO A 58 10.18 -8.19 -2.18
N TRP A 59 9.60 -7.54 -1.15
CA TRP A 59 8.30 -6.89 -1.27
C TRP A 59 8.34 -5.64 -2.18
N GLU A 60 9.46 -4.89 -2.20
CA GLU A 60 9.63 -3.71 -3.06
C GLU A 60 9.69 -4.12 -4.54
N LEU A 61 10.35 -5.25 -4.82
CA LEU A 61 10.37 -5.83 -6.16
C LEU A 61 8.99 -6.34 -6.56
N ALA A 62 8.29 -7.04 -5.65
CA ALA A 62 6.95 -7.53 -5.89
C ALA A 62 5.96 -6.37 -6.17
N ASP A 63 6.06 -5.28 -5.41
CA ASP A 63 5.26 -4.06 -5.60
C ASP A 63 5.45 -3.47 -7.01
N GLY A 64 6.70 -3.33 -7.45
CA GLY A 64 7.03 -2.94 -8.83
C GLY A 64 6.49 -3.92 -9.88
N CYS A 65 6.51 -5.23 -9.60
CA CYS A 65 5.92 -6.24 -10.48
C CYS A 65 4.40 -6.10 -10.61
N VAL A 66 3.67 -5.66 -9.58
CA VAL A 66 2.21 -5.40 -9.68
C VAL A 66 1.93 -4.34 -10.74
N HIS A 67 2.70 -3.25 -10.72
CA HIS A 67 2.61 -2.19 -11.72
C HIS A 67 2.97 -2.72 -13.12
N LEU A 68 4.04 -3.49 -13.24
CA LEU A 68 4.43 -4.08 -14.52
C LEU A 68 3.33 -5.00 -15.08
N ILE A 69 2.73 -5.85 -14.24
CA ILE A 69 1.61 -6.71 -14.63
C ILE A 69 0.43 -5.87 -15.14
N ALA A 70 0.11 -4.76 -14.48
CA ALA A 70 -0.94 -3.85 -14.91
C ALA A 70 -0.63 -3.17 -16.26
N GLU A 71 0.63 -2.83 -16.55
CA GLU A 71 0.99 -2.31 -17.88
C GLU A 71 0.91 -3.40 -18.95
N LEU A 72 1.44 -4.60 -18.66
CA LEU A 72 1.43 -5.73 -19.59
C LEU A 72 0.01 -6.21 -19.92
N SER A 73 -0.93 -6.08 -18.97
CA SER A 73 -2.32 -6.48 -19.18
C SER A 73 -3.05 -5.65 -20.24
N HIS A 74 -2.51 -4.50 -20.64
CA HIS A 74 -3.05 -3.70 -21.74
C HIS A 74 -2.65 -4.25 -23.13
N ASN A 75 -1.66 -5.15 -23.20
CA ASN A 75 -1.28 -5.80 -24.44
C ASN A 75 -2.03 -7.13 -24.60
N GLN A 76 -2.94 -7.18 -25.59
CA GLN A 76 -3.77 -8.35 -25.89
C GLN A 76 -2.97 -9.62 -26.17
N GLU A 77 -1.79 -9.51 -26.76
CA GLU A 77 -0.92 -10.66 -27.06
C GLU A 77 -0.40 -11.34 -25.79
N LEU A 78 -0.35 -10.61 -24.67
CA LEU A 78 0.18 -11.08 -23.39
C LEU A 78 -0.91 -11.51 -22.41
N HIS A 79 -2.20 -11.44 -22.77
CA HIS A 79 -3.30 -11.73 -21.83
C HIS A 79 -3.20 -13.12 -21.20
N THR A 80 -2.80 -14.14 -21.95
CA THR A 80 -2.61 -15.50 -21.41
C THR A 80 -1.49 -15.51 -20.37
N THR A 81 -0.32 -14.95 -20.71
CA THR A 81 0.82 -14.87 -19.79
C THR A 81 0.47 -14.08 -18.53
N VAL A 82 -0.23 -12.96 -18.67
CA VAL A 82 -0.66 -12.16 -17.52
C VAL A 82 -1.68 -12.91 -16.67
N SER A 83 -2.62 -13.64 -17.27
CA SER A 83 -3.56 -14.50 -16.55
C SER A 83 -2.82 -15.55 -15.69
N ASP A 84 -1.78 -16.16 -16.26
CA ASP A 84 -0.97 -17.18 -15.56
C ASP A 84 -0.17 -16.61 -14.38
N LEU A 85 0.06 -15.29 -14.35
CA LEU A 85 0.72 -14.59 -13.24
C LEU A 85 -0.23 -14.22 -12.10
N LEU A 86 -1.55 -14.17 -12.33
CA LEU A 86 -2.52 -13.76 -11.31
C LEU A 86 -2.49 -14.63 -10.04
N PRO A 87 -2.35 -15.97 -10.12
CA PRO A 87 -2.20 -16.80 -8.93
C PRO A 87 -0.95 -16.48 -8.11
N LEU A 88 0.15 -16.11 -8.77
CA LEU A 88 1.37 -15.70 -8.08
C LEU A 88 1.18 -14.36 -7.37
N LEU A 89 0.47 -13.42 -7.99
CA LEU A 89 0.13 -12.15 -7.38
C LEU A 89 -0.79 -12.34 -6.16
N ALA A 90 -1.83 -13.16 -6.28
CA ALA A 90 -2.73 -13.50 -5.18
C ALA A 90 -1.97 -14.17 -4.02
N LYS A 91 -1.06 -15.09 -4.33
CA LYS A 91 -0.18 -15.72 -3.34
C LYS A 91 0.74 -14.72 -2.64
N ALA A 92 1.29 -13.74 -3.35
CA ALA A 92 2.09 -12.69 -2.71
C ALA A 92 1.24 -11.83 -1.77
N ALA A 93 0.00 -11.52 -2.17
CA ALA A 93 -0.94 -10.72 -1.38
C ALA A 93 -1.44 -11.43 -0.11
N SER A 94 -1.36 -12.76 -0.02
CA SER A 94 -1.73 -13.51 1.20
C SER A 94 -0.64 -13.51 2.28
N LEU A 95 0.56 -12.99 2.00
CA LEU A 95 1.67 -12.96 2.95
C LEU A 95 1.62 -11.68 3.81
N HIS A 96 1.41 -11.82 5.12
CA HIS A 96 1.27 -10.68 6.05
C HIS A 96 2.38 -10.59 7.11
N HIS A 97 3.43 -11.40 6.97
CA HIS A 97 4.49 -11.56 7.97
C HIS A 97 5.59 -10.47 7.95
N TYR A 98 5.43 -9.42 7.15
CA TYR A 98 6.39 -8.33 6.99
C TYR A 98 5.72 -6.97 7.16
N ASN A 99 6.41 -5.96 7.69
CA ASN A 99 5.80 -4.68 8.10
C ASN A 99 5.07 -3.95 6.96
N HIS A 100 5.60 -4.02 5.74
CA HIS A 100 5.07 -3.30 4.58
C HIS A 100 3.96 -4.05 3.83
N HIS A 101 3.45 -5.17 4.35
CA HIS A 101 2.41 -5.94 3.65
C HIS A 101 1.15 -5.11 3.41
N VAL A 102 0.82 -4.20 4.32
CA VAL A 102 -0.31 -3.28 4.20
C VAL A 102 -0.14 -2.30 3.02
N ASN A 103 1.10 -1.85 2.76
CA ASN A 103 1.42 -1.02 1.59
C ASN A 103 1.33 -1.83 0.29
N PHE A 104 1.87 -3.05 0.28
CA PHE A 104 1.77 -3.94 -0.89
C PHE A 104 0.31 -4.25 -1.24
N LEU A 105 -0.52 -4.52 -0.22
CA LEU A 105 -1.96 -4.73 -0.38
C LEU A 105 -2.67 -3.51 -0.95
N GLU A 106 -2.29 -2.31 -0.53
CA GLU A 106 -2.79 -1.06 -1.12
C GLU A 106 -2.52 -1.01 -2.63
N THR A 107 -1.30 -1.31 -3.06
CA THR A 107 -0.91 -1.38 -4.47
C THR A 107 -1.72 -2.43 -5.23
N VAL A 108 -1.82 -3.65 -4.70
CA VAL A 108 -2.64 -4.72 -5.30
C VAL A 108 -4.09 -4.27 -5.46
N CYS A 109 -4.71 -3.71 -4.41
CA CYS A 109 -6.09 -3.24 -4.47
C CYS A 109 -6.29 -2.11 -5.50
N LYS A 110 -5.32 -1.19 -5.65
CA LYS A 110 -5.39 -0.13 -6.67
C LYS A 110 -5.27 -0.67 -8.10
N GLN A 111 -4.38 -1.64 -8.33
CA GLN A 111 -4.09 -2.15 -9.68
C GLN A 111 -5.00 -3.29 -10.13
N LEU A 112 -5.55 -4.09 -9.20
CA LEU A 112 -6.36 -5.25 -9.55
C LEU A 112 -7.56 -4.91 -10.45
N PRO A 113 -8.33 -3.82 -10.22
CA PRO A 113 -9.39 -3.42 -11.14
C PRO A 113 -8.89 -3.00 -12.52
N ASN A 114 -7.71 -2.38 -12.60
CA ASN A 114 -7.08 -1.98 -13.85
C ASN A 114 -6.70 -3.23 -14.68
N ILE A 115 -6.05 -4.20 -14.03
CA ILE A 115 -5.73 -5.50 -14.60
C ILE A 115 -6.99 -6.23 -15.06
N ALA A 116 -8.03 -6.28 -14.23
CA ALA A 116 -9.28 -6.96 -14.55
C ALA A 116 -9.98 -6.37 -15.79
N LYS A 117 -10.03 -5.03 -15.89
CA LYS A 117 -10.67 -4.33 -17.01
C LYS A 117 -9.92 -4.55 -18.33
N SER A 118 -8.59 -4.47 -18.30
CA SER A 118 -7.74 -4.63 -19.48
C SER A 118 -7.70 -6.08 -20.00
N LEU A 119 -7.55 -7.07 -19.10
CA LEU A 119 -7.66 -8.50 -19.47
C LEU A 119 -9.05 -8.88 -19.97
N GLY A 120 -10.09 -8.29 -19.38
CA GLY A 120 -11.46 -8.66 -19.64
C GLY A 120 -11.92 -9.92 -18.89
N LYS A 121 -13.24 -10.16 -18.93
CA LYS A 121 -13.93 -11.13 -18.07
C LYS A 121 -13.47 -12.58 -18.30
N ARG A 122 -13.06 -12.91 -19.53
CA ARG A 122 -12.66 -14.27 -19.92
C ARG A 122 -11.43 -14.74 -19.13
N TYR A 123 -10.41 -13.90 -19.05
CA TYR A 123 -9.14 -14.23 -18.42
C TYR A 123 -9.16 -13.95 -16.92
N PHE A 124 -9.86 -12.89 -16.48
CA PHE A 124 -9.82 -12.50 -15.06
C PHE A 124 -10.74 -13.34 -14.15
N LYS A 125 -11.94 -13.73 -14.60
CA LYS A 125 -12.95 -14.39 -13.73
C LYS A 125 -12.47 -15.69 -13.06
N PRO A 126 -11.69 -16.57 -13.72
CA PRO A 126 -11.16 -17.79 -13.07
C PRO A 126 -10.34 -17.50 -11.81
N HIS A 127 -9.68 -16.35 -11.75
CA HIS A 127 -8.77 -15.98 -10.67
C HIS A 127 -9.40 -15.07 -9.61
N LEU A 128 -10.65 -14.62 -9.82
CA LEU A 128 -11.30 -13.63 -8.96
C LEU A 128 -11.31 -14.03 -7.47
N GLU A 129 -11.63 -15.29 -7.18
CA GLU A 129 -11.78 -15.80 -5.82
C GLU A 129 -10.44 -15.82 -5.06
N GLU A 130 -9.32 -15.95 -5.77
CA GLU A 130 -7.99 -15.97 -5.18
C GLU A 130 -7.62 -14.63 -4.49
N PHE A 131 -8.30 -13.54 -4.86
CA PHE A 131 -8.08 -12.21 -4.30
C PHE A 131 -9.07 -11.84 -3.18
N PHE A 132 -10.11 -12.65 -2.92
CA PHE A 132 -11.12 -12.25 -1.93
C PHE A 132 -10.54 -12.10 -0.53
N ASP A 133 -9.76 -13.07 -0.06
CA ASP A 133 -9.17 -13.00 1.28
C ASP A 133 -8.31 -11.73 1.45
N CYS A 134 -7.47 -11.39 0.47
CA CYS A 134 -6.61 -10.21 0.57
C CYS A 134 -7.40 -8.89 0.47
N ILE A 135 -8.44 -8.82 -0.37
CA ILE A 135 -9.29 -7.61 -0.48
C ILE A 135 -10.07 -7.39 0.81
N PHE A 136 -10.73 -8.44 1.33
CA PHE A 136 -11.54 -8.31 2.54
C PHE A 136 -10.69 -8.07 3.79
N TYR A 137 -9.51 -8.69 3.88
CA TYR A 137 -8.52 -8.34 4.90
C TYR A 137 -8.13 -6.85 4.83
N SER A 138 -7.86 -6.35 3.62
CA SER A 138 -7.46 -4.96 3.38
C SER A 138 -8.53 -3.95 3.79
N ILE A 139 -9.82 -4.27 3.61
CA ILE A 139 -10.95 -3.43 4.06
C ILE A 139 -10.95 -3.23 5.58
N THR A 140 -10.55 -4.26 6.31
CA THR A 140 -10.53 -4.24 7.79
C THR A 140 -9.22 -3.72 8.38
N CYS A 141 -8.26 -3.29 7.56
CA CYS A 141 -6.98 -2.77 8.03
C CYS A 141 -7.11 -1.40 8.69
N ASP A 142 -6.34 -1.18 9.76
CA ASP A 142 -6.26 0.14 10.44
C ASP A 142 -5.63 1.23 9.57
N ASN A 143 -4.91 0.85 8.51
CA ASN A 143 -4.39 1.80 7.53
C ASN A 143 -5.50 2.28 6.60
N ALA A 144 -5.91 3.54 6.79
CA ALA A 144 -6.97 4.17 6.02
C ALA A 144 -6.74 4.18 4.50
N LEU A 145 -5.50 4.27 4.03
CA LEU A 145 -5.19 4.25 2.59
C LEU A 145 -5.46 2.87 1.98
N THR A 146 -5.01 1.82 2.66
CA THR A 146 -5.24 0.43 2.26
C THR A 146 -6.72 0.07 2.32
N ALA A 147 -7.41 0.43 3.41
CA ALA A 147 -8.84 0.19 3.55
C ALA A 147 -9.63 0.91 2.44
N SER A 148 -9.32 2.18 2.17
CA SER A 148 -9.95 2.95 1.09
C SER A 148 -9.67 2.34 -0.30
N ALA A 149 -8.43 1.93 -0.57
CA ALA A 149 -8.07 1.27 -1.82
C ALA A 149 -8.84 -0.04 -2.03
N ALA A 150 -9.00 -0.85 -0.98
CA ALA A 150 -9.76 -2.09 -1.04
C ALA A 150 -11.26 -1.85 -1.24
N SER A 151 -11.82 -0.84 -0.59
CA SER A 151 -13.20 -0.39 -0.81
C SER A 151 -13.45 0.02 -2.26
N GLN A 152 -12.56 0.84 -2.83
CA GLN A 152 -12.63 1.25 -4.22
C GLN A 152 -12.45 0.07 -5.17
N CYS A 153 -11.54 -0.86 -4.85
CA CYS A 153 -11.32 -2.08 -5.60
C CYS A 153 -12.62 -2.89 -5.75
N LEU A 154 -13.31 -3.18 -4.65
CA LEU A 154 -14.60 -3.89 -4.68
C LEU A 154 -15.65 -3.15 -5.51
N ASN A 155 -15.74 -1.82 -5.40
CA ASN A 155 -16.71 -1.04 -6.18
C ASN A 155 -16.41 -1.13 -7.68
N GLN A 156 -15.15 -1.04 -8.08
CA GLN A 156 -14.76 -1.16 -9.47
C GLN A 156 -14.93 -2.59 -10.02
N LEU A 157 -14.62 -3.62 -9.22
CA LEU A 157 -14.87 -5.00 -9.59
C LEU A 157 -16.38 -5.30 -9.68
N SER A 158 -17.17 -4.73 -8.78
CA SER A 158 -18.64 -4.82 -8.81
C SER A 158 -19.21 -4.22 -10.09
N ALA A 159 -18.75 -3.02 -10.47
CA ALA A 159 -19.13 -2.37 -11.72
C ALA A 159 -18.69 -3.16 -12.96
N PHE A 160 -17.47 -3.71 -12.95
CA PHE A 160 -16.92 -4.49 -14.06
C PHE A 160 -17.66 -5.83 -14.25
N LEU A 161 -17.86 -6.60 -13.18
CA LEU A 161 -18.45 -7.94 -13.24
C LEU A 161 -19.97 -7.90 -13.32
N GLY A 162 -20.59 -6.99 -12.58
CA GLY A 162 -22.00 -6.95 -12.25
C GLY A 162 -22.21 -7.18 -10.74
N PRO A 163 -22.94 -6.32 -10.00
CA PRO A 163 -23.09 -6.42 -8.55
C PRO A 163 -23.65 -7.76 -8.06
N SER A 164 -24.65 -8.31 -8.75
CA SER A 164 -25.24 -9.61 -8.41
C SER A 164 -24.27 -10.76 -8.61
N ILE A 165 -23.40 -10.67 -9.63
CA ILE A 165 -22.38 -11.69 -9.90
C ILE A 165 -21.32 -11.65 -8.80
N LEU A 166 -20.78 -10.47 -8.49
CA LEU A 166 -19.77 -10.33 -7.43
C LEU A 166 -20.33 -10.84 -6.10
N ARG A 167 -21.56 -10.43 -5.74
CA ARG A 167 -22.22 -10.89 -4.53
C ARG A 167 -22.34 -12.42 -4.48
N GLY A 168 -22.82 -13.05 -5.56
CA GLY A 168 -22.99 -14.51 -5.60
C GLY A 168 -21.65 -15.25 -5.48
N ARG A 169 -20.58 -14.72 -6.09
CA ARG A 169 -19.23 -15.30 -5.95
C ARG A 169 -18.68 -15.15 -4.54
N VAL A 170 -18.88 -14.00 -3.91
CA VAL A 170 -18.48 -13.78 -2.50
C VAL A 170 -19.26 -14.69 -1.56
N GLU A 171 -20.57 -14.84 -1.76
CA GLU A 171 -21.42 -15.74 -0.98
C GLU A 171 -20.98 -17.20 -1.09
N GLN A 172 -20.63 -17.65 -2.31
CA GLN A 172 -20.14 -18.99 -2.56
C GLN A 172 -18.76 -19.25 -1.94
N PHE A 173 -17.88 -18.23 -1.95
CA PHE A 173 -16.53 -18.34 -1.42
C PHE A 173 -16.50 -18.27 0.12
N ASN A 174 -17.08 -17.23 0.71
CA ASN A 174 -17.16 -17.05 2.15
C ASN A 174 -18.34 -16.13 2.52
N PRO A 175 -19.47 -16.67 3.03
CA PRO A 175 -20.66 -15.90 3.38
C PRO A 175 -20.42 -14.77 4.39
N ARG A 176 -19.38 -14.86 5.24
CA ARG A 176 -19.06 -13.82 6.24
C ARG A 176 -18.66 -12.50 5.59
N TYR A 177 -18.08 -12.56 4.38
CA TYR A 177 -17.71 -11.37 3.63
C TYR A 177 -18.90 -10.58 3.08
N LEU A 178 -20.11 -11.14 3.11
CA LEU A 178 -21.31 -10.41 2.69
C LEU A 178 -21.62 -9.21 3.58
N GLU A 179 -21.30 -9.27 4.87
CA GLU A 179 -21.51 -8.13 5.77
C GLU A 179 -20.57 -6.97 5.42
N LEU A 180 -19.29 -7.27 5.21
CA LEU A 180 -18.28 -6.31 4.77
C LEU A 180 -18.60 -5.76 3.37
N LEU A 181 -19.03 -6.61 2.44
CA LEU A 181 -19.41 -6.20 1.09
C LEU A 181 -20.61 -5.24 1.11
N LYS A 182 -21.62 -5.52 1.95
CA LYS A 182 -22.77 -4.63 2.13
C LYS A 182 -22.33 -3.31 2.75
N ALA A 183 -21.55 -3.34 3.84
CA ALA A 183 -21.05 -2.13 4.48
C ALA A 183 -20.28 -1.23 3.49
N ASN A 184 -19.47 -1.84 2.62
CA ASN A 184 -18.70 -1.12 1.61
C ASN A 184 -19.56 -0.34 0.60
N GLN A 185 -20.73 -0.88 0.22
CA GLN A 185 -21.65 -0.22 -0.71
C GLN A 185 -22.21 1.11 -0.16
N PHE A 186 -22.18 1.30 1.17
CA PHE A 186 -22.67 2.51 1.82
C PHE A 186 -21.56 3.54 2.15
N ILE A 187 -20.29 3.15 2.05
CA ILE A 187 -19.14 3.97 2.50
C ILE A 187 -18.56 4.86 1.38
N ALA A 188 -18.67 4.44 0.11
CA ALA A 188 -18.10 5.16 -1.01
C ALA A 188 -19.14 5.35 -2.12
N PRO A 189 -19.81 6.52 -2.23
CA PRO A 189 -20.55 6.86 -3.43
C PRO A 189 -19.58 6.95 -4.61
N LEU A 190 -20.08 6.55 -5.79
CA LEU A 190 -19.39 6.60 -7.08
C LEU A 190 -18.78 7.97 -7.38
#